data_AF-A0A1V5HII2-F1
#
_entry.id   AF-A0A1V5HII2-F1
#
_cell.length_a   1.000
_cell.length_b   1.000
_cell.length_c   1.000
_cell.angle_alpha   90.00
_cell.angle_beta   90.00
_cell.angle_gamma   90.00
#
_symmetry.space_group_name_H-M   'P 1'
#
loop_
_entity.id
_entity.type
_entity.pdbx_description
1 polymer ?
#
loop_
_entity_poly.entity_id
_entity_poly.type
_entity_poly.pdbx_seq_one_letter_code
_entity_poly.pdbx_strand_id
1 'polypeptide(L)'
;MTKTKLLFIAILLSLLGIAGCKKNELKIIDLEESQYRTDDVLFSKSALLKRILHTYNLSTGNYNSSVEYEYDKSEKIIRVSYKSFEGEEYSYDQYEYGTNGKLKTISSYQSNGTKFRNQIYSYNTTGYTVRMETSSEYSISTYINDLLMKTEYYGKDLSYTYKYQYDSKNRLINETYYDKDGIALFIKDHEYIENLCVKTFTHTVGSDEFISDERMIYDRNDNLILKIANIPSLSSNSHATAFYVNTRYVYK
;
A
#
# COMPACT_ATOMS: atom_id res chain seq x y z
N MET A 1 13.09 -41.65 -69.27
CA MET A 1 14.18 -42.55 -68.83
C MET A 1 14.32 -42.38 -67.32
N THR A 2 13.83 -43.29 -66.47
CA THR A 2 14.35 -44.63 -66.06
C THR A 2 15.50 -44.63 -65.04
N LYS A 3 15.22 -45.27 -63.89
CA LYS A 3 16.11 -46.03 -62.99
C LYS A 3 17.00 -45.28 -61.96
N THR A 4 16.33 -44.88 -60.88
CA THR A 4 16.50 -45.30 -59.46
C THR A 4 17.65 -46.26 -59.03
N LYS A 5 18.07 -46.06 -57.74
CA LYS A 5 18.90 -46.93 -56.83
C LYS A 5 20.41 -46.86 -57.08
N LEU A 6 21.32 -47.00 -56.10
CA LEU A 6 21.33 -47.46 -54.70
C LEU A 6 21.90 -46.36 -53.75
N LEU A 7 22.15 -46.47 -52.43
CA LEU A 7 21.58 -47.15 -51.23
C LEU A 7 22.49 -46.70 -50.03
N PHE A 8 22.00 -46.35 -48.81
CA PHE A 8 21.99 -47.22 -47.60
C PHE A 8 21.44 -46.44 -46.36
N ILE A 9 20.55 -47.09 -45.60
CA ILE A 9 20.50 -47.31 -44.12
C ILE A 9 21.18 -46.26 -43.18
N ALA A 10 20.69 -45.89 -41.99
CA ALA A 10 19.36 -45.87 -41.33
C ALA A 10 19.51 -45.22 -39.93
N ILE A 11 18.45 -44.58 -39.41
CA ILE A 11 18.03 -44.51 -37.98
C ILE A 11 19.14 -44.35 -36.89
N LEU A 12 19.17 -43.22 -36.16
CA LEU A 12 18.58 -43.10 -34.81
C LEU A 12 18.51 -41.62 -34.32
N LEU A 13 17.61 -41.38 -33.37
CA LEU A 13 17.24 -40.10 -32.77
C LEU A 13 18.36 -39.44 -31.94
N SER A 14 18.36 -38.10 -31.92
CA SER A 14 18.10 -37.38 -30.67
C SER A 14 17.34 -36.08 -30.91
N LEU A 15 16.26 -35.85 -30.16
CA LEU A 15 15.60 -34.55 -30.09
C LEU A 15 16.46 -33.64 -29.22
N LEU A 16 16.48 -32.34 -29.54
CA LEU A 16 16.09 -31.30 -28.59
C LEU A 16 15.81 -30.01 -29.37
N GLY A 17 14.53 -29.67 -29.51
CA GLY A 17 14.12 -28.43 -30.13
C GLY A 17 14.45 -27.27 -29.20
N ILE A 18 15.30 -26.34 -29.66
CA ILE A 18 15.39 -25.02 -29.06
C ILE A 18 14.12 -24.26 -29.45
N ALA A 19 13.04 -24.51 -28.71
CA ALA A 19 11.87 -23.66 -28.75
C ALA A 19 12.33 -22.26 -28.32
N GLY A 20 12.34 -21.32 -29.28
CA GLY A 20 12.78 -19.96 -29.04
C GLY A 20 11.97 -19.37 -27.88
N CYS A 21 12.64 -19.13 -26.75
CA CYS A 21 12.02 -18.55 -25.59
C CYS A 21 11.64 -17.10 -25.93
N LYS A 22 10.40 -16.89 -26.39
CA LYS A 22 9.83 -15.55 -26.51
C LYS A 22 9.82 -14.95 -25.11
N LYS A 23 10.79 -14.09 -24.85
CA LYS A 23 10.80 -13.19 -23.70
C LYS A 23 9.53 -12.35 -23.81
N ASN A 24 8.48 -12.76 -23.09
CA ASN A 24 7.30 -11.93 -22.89
C ASN A 24 7.73 -10.77 -22.00
N GLU A 25 8.27 -9.73 -22.62
CA GLU A 25 8.39 -8.41 -22.02
C GLU A 25 6.96 -7.90 -21.83
N LEU A 26 6.38 -8.28 -20.68
CA LEU A 26 5.18 -7.66 -20.13
C LEU A 26 5.46 -6.16 -20.08
N LYS A 27 4.79 -5.42 -20.97
CA LYS A 27 4.86 -3.96 -20.98
C LYS A 27 4.55 -3.47 -19.57
N ILE A 28 5.52 -2.79 -18.96
CA ILE A 28 5.24 -1.85 -17.89
C ILE A 28 4.18 -0.91 -18.46
N ILE A 29 3.03 -0.83 -17.79
CA ILE A 29 1.97 0.06 -18.24
C ILE A 29 2.41 1.46 -17.84
N ASP A 30 2.99 2.18 -18.79
CA ASP A 30 3.08 3.64 -18.73
C ASP A 30 1.65 4.18 -18.77
N LEU A 31 1.03 4.21 -17.59
CA LEU A 31 -0.22 4.92 -17.36
C LEU A 31 0.08 6.40 -17.53
N GLU A 32 -0.38 6.97 -18.64
CA GLU A 32 -0.40 8.41 -18.85
C GLU A 32 -1.22 9.11 -17.75
N GLU A 33 -0.95 10.39 -17.49
CA GLU A 33 -1.67 11.21 -16.50
C GLU A 33 -3.20 11.20 -16.70
N SER A 34 -3.66 10.89 -17.91
CA SER A 34 -5.07 10.74 -18.28
C SER A 34 -5.79 9.55 -17.60
N GLN A 35 -5.08 8.61 -16.98
CA GLN A 35 -5.64 7.33 -16.52
C GLN A 35 -5.86 7.20 -15.00
N TYR A 36 -5.90 8.33 -14.27
CA TYR A 36 -6.15 8.35 -12.82
C TYR A 36 -7.62 8.08 -12.42
N ARG A 37 -8.57 8.10 -13.36
CA ARG A 37 -9.99 7.84 -13.11
C ARG A 37 -10.60 7.01 -14.24
N THR A 38 -11.43 6.03 -13.92
CA THR A 38 -12.23 5.29 -14.91
C THR A 38 -13.56 5.99 -15.19
N ASP A 39 -14.07 5.91 -16.42
CA ASP A 39 -15.41 6.41 -16.77
C ASP A 39 -16.55 5.62 -16.08
N ASP A 40 -16.26 4.39 -15.66
CA ASP A 40 -17.20 3.51 -14.96
C ASP A 40 -17.46 3.95 -13.51
N VAL A 41 -18.70 3.75 -13.09
CA VAL A 41 -19.11 3.73 -11.67
C VAL A 41 -19.05 2.28 -11.20
N LEU A 42 -18.02 1.93 -10.42
CA LEU A 42 -17.84 0.55 -9.93
C LEU A 42 -18.45 0.35 -8.54
N PHE A 43 -18.41 1.39 -7.70
CA PHE A 43 -18.98 1.37 -6.36
C PHE A 43 -19.81 2.62 -6.08
N SER A 44 -20.68 2.58 -5.07
CA SER A 44 -21.43 3.77 -4.64
C SER A 44 -20.49 4.83 -4.06
N LYS A 45 -20.87 6.11 -4.10
CA LYS A 45 -20.07 7.17 -3.50
C LYS A 45 -20.01 6.99 -1.98
N SER A 46 -18.82 7.06 -1.40
CA SER A 46 -18.56 6.80 0.02
C SER A 46 -18.90 5.36 0.47
N ALA A 47 -18.80 4.38 -0.43
CA ALA A 47 -19.01 2.98 -0.08
C ALA A 47 -18.06 2.52 1.03
N LEU A 48 -18.52 1.60 1.88
CA LEU A 48 -17.67 0.99 2.91
C LEU A 48 -16.69 0.01 2.29
N LEU A 49 -15.43 0.09 2.66
CA LEU A 49 -14.40 -0.84 2.21
C LEU A 49 -14.75 -2.26 2.68
N LYS A 50 -14.80 -3.22 1.76
CA LYS A 50 -15.03 -4.63 2.08
C LYS A 50 -13.71 -5.35 2.30
N ARG A 51 -12.76 -5.12 1.39
CA ARG A 51 -11.43 -5.72 1.43
C ARG A 51 -10.41 -5.00 0.56
N ILE A 52 -9.14 -5.19 0.91
CA ILE A 52 -7.97 -4.84 0.12
C ILE A 52 -7.29 -6.14 -0.32
N LEU A 53 -6.83 -6.21 -1.56
CA LEU A 53 -6.08 -7.33 -2.12
C LEU A 53 -4.69 -6.84 -2.56
N HIS A 54 -3.63 -7.45 -2.05
CA HIS A 54 -2.25 -7.09 -2.40
C HIS A 54 -1.64 -8.13 -3.34
N THR A 55 -1.05 -7.69 -4.45
CA THR A 55 -0.23 -8.50 -5.36
C THR A 55 1.18 -7.93 -5.40
N TYR A 56 2.15 -8.75 -5.03
CA TYR A 56 3.57 -8.52 -5.29
C TYR A 56 3.96 -9.36 -6.51
N ASN A 57 4.64 -8.76 -7.48
CA ASN A 57 5.02 -9.37 -8.77
C ASN A 57 3.83 -9.62 -9.73
N LEU A 58 3.78 -8.78 -10.77
CA LEU A 58 2.77 -8.78 -11.84
C LEU A 58 2.73 -10.06 -12.71
N SER A 59 3.78 -10.88 -12.70
CA SER A 59 3.94 -11.98 -13.68
C SER A 59 3.02 -13.19 -13.48
N THR A 60 2.46 -13.40 -12.27
CA THR A 60 1.64 -14.58 -11.94
C THR A 60 0.15 -14.27 -11.78
N GLY A 61 -0.24 -13.00 -11.61
CA GLY A 61 -1.63 -12.59 -11.40
C GLY A 61 -2.25 -12.99 -10.05
N ASN A 62 -1.51 -13.64 -9.17
CA ASN A 62 -1.98 -14.07 -7.85
C ASN A 62 -1.92 -12.92 -6.82
N TYR A 63 -2.84 -12.92 -5.87
CA TYR A 63 -2.80 -12.04 -4.70
C TYR A 63 -1.97 -12.71 -3.61
N ASN A 64 -1.08 -12.01 -2.91
CA ASN A 64 -0.22 -12.61 -1.88
C ASN A 64 -0.77 -12.44 -0.47
N SER A 65 -1.67 -11.47 -0.26
CA SER A 65 -2.39 -11.27 1.00
C SER A 65 -3.66 -10.45 0.77
N SER A 66 -4.57 -10.49 1.75
CA SER A 66 -5.75 -9.62 1.79
C SER A 66 -6.03 -9.08 3.19
N VAL A 67 -6.68 -7.93 3.23
CA VAL A 67 -7.19 -7.29 4.45
C VAL A 67 -8.70 -7.22 4.31
N GLU A 68 -9.46 -7.77 5.24
CA GLU A 68 -10.94 -7.79 5.21
C GLU A 68 -11.54 -7.02 6.38
N TYR A 69 -12.66 -6.32 6.15
CA TYR A 69 -13.24 -5.34 7.09
C TYR A 69 -14.66 -5.72 7.51
N GLU A 70 -14.87 -5.87 8.81
CA GLU A 70 -16.18 -6.10 9.43
C GLU A 70 -16.67 -4.86 10.16
N TYR A 71 -18.00 -4.66 10.13
CA TYR A 71 -18.64 -3.43 10.60
C TYR A 71 -19.85 -3.75 11.48
N ASP A 72 -20.13 -2.88 12.45
CA ASP A 72 -21.37 -2.91 13.21
C ASP A 72 -22.57 -2.34 12.42
N LYS A 73 -23.75 -2.33 13.06
CA LYS A 73 -24.99 -1.77 12.50
C LYS A 73 -24.98 -0.24 12.33
N SER A 74 -23.97 0.44 12.86
CA SER A 74 -23.75 1.89 12.74
C SER A 74 -22.58 2.20 11.80
N GLU A 75 -22.18 1.23 10.98
CA GLU A 75 -21.12 1.33 9.98
C GLU A 75 -19.74 1.67 10.56
N LYS A 76 -19.49 1.32 11.84
CA LYS A 76 -18.16 1.39 12.45
C LYS A 76 -17.40 0.08 12.25
N ILE A 77 -16.12 0.17 11.90
CA ILE A 77 -15.23 -0.99 11.82
C ILE A 77 -15.15 -1.63 13.21
N ILE A 78 -15.46 -2.92 13.33
CA ILE A 78 -15.31 -3.69 14.58
C ILE A 78 -14.13 -4.66 14.54
N ARG A 79 -13.77 -5.13 13.34
CA ARG A 79 -12.67 -6.07 13.11
C ARG A 79 -12.00 -5.78 11.76
N VAL A 80 -10.68 -5.92 11.73
CA VAL A 80 -9.88 -6.01 10.51
C VAL A 80 -9.10 -7.31 10.54
N SER A 81 -9.28 -8.16 9.54
CA SER A 81 -8.64 -9.48 9.43
C SER A 81 -7.53 -9.45 8.39
N TYR A 82 -6.35 -9.96 8.74
CA TYR A 82 -5.18 -10.04 7.86
C TYR A 82 -4.96 -11.50 7.43
N LYS A 83 -5.02 -11.72 6.12
CA LYS A 83 -5.05 -13.06 5.52
C LYS A 83 -3.93 -13.29 4.50
N SER A 84 -3.41 -14.51 4.45
CA SER A 84 -2.45 -14.98 3.45
C SER A 84 -3.09 -15.09 2.05
N PHE A 85 -2.29 -15.42 1.03
CA PHE A 85 -2.78 -15.81 -0.30
C PHE A 85 -3.85 -16.93 -0.23
N GLU A 86 -3.61 -17.91 0.62
CA GLU A 86 -4.44 -19.10 0.78
C GLU A 86 -5.75 -18.81 1.55
N GLY A 87 -5.95 -17.55 1.97
CA GLY A 87 -7.13 -17.09 2.69
C GLY A 87 -7.08 -17.34 4.20
N GLU A 88 -6.01 -17.94 4.70
CA GLU A 88 -5.80 -18.18 6.13
C GLU A 88 -5.56 -16.86 6.87
N GLU A 89 -6.32 -16.63 7.93
CA GLU A 89 -6.05 -15.49 8.82
C GLU A 89 -4.81 -15.78 9.67
N TYR A 90 -3.85 -14.86 9.68
CA TYR A 90 -2.65 -14.94 10.54
C TYR A 90 -2.71 -13.96 11.71
N SER A 91 -3.44 -12.85 11.56
CA SER A 91 -3.72 -11.91 12.64
C SER A 91 -5.01 -11.13 12.38
N TYR A 92 -5.54 -10.48 13.43
CA TYR A 92 -6.66 -9.56 13.34
C TYR A 92 -6.55 -8.43 14.36
N ASP A 93 -7.15 -7.29 14.02
CA ASP A 93 -7.39 -6.16 14.92
C ASP A 93 -8.86 -6.12 15.33
N GLN A 94 -9.14 -5.82 16.61
CA GLN A 94 -10.48 -5.51 17.14
C GLN A 94 -10.53 -4.04 17.58
N TYR A 95 -11.66 -3.38 17.26
CA TYR A 95 -11.85 -1.95 17.42
C TYR A 95 -12.90 -1.68 18.51
N GLU A 96 -12.53 -0.90 19.52
CA GLU A 96 -13.42 -0.48 20.60
C GLU A 96 -13.67 1.03 20.53
N TYR A 97 -14.91 1.46 20.75
CA TYR A 97 -15.29 2.88 20.75
C TYR A 97 -15.76 3.33 22.14
N GLY A 98 -15.48 4.59 22.47
CA GLY A 98 -16.00 5.24 23.68
C GLY A 98 -17.48 5.60 23.55
N THR A 99 -18.11 5.99 24.67
CA THR A 99 -19.51 6.47 24.71
C THR A 99 -19.74 7.74 23.90
N ASN A 100 -18.69 8.53 23.66
CA ASN A 100 -18.69 9.69 22.75
C ASN A 100 -18.56 9.29 21.25
N GLY A 101 -18.59 7.99 20.95
CA GLY A 101 -18.52 7.44 19.60
C GLY A 101 -17.13 7.40 18.96
N LYS A 102 -16.10 8.00 19.57
CA LYS A 102 -14.71 8.01 19.08
C LYS A 102 -14.03 6.67 19.32
N LEU A 103 -13.03 6.33 18.50
CA LEU A 103 -12.19 5.16 18.72
C LEU A 103 -11.50 5.29 20.09
N LYS A 104 -11.42 4.19 20.84
CA LYS A 104 -10.79 4.14 22.16
C LYS A 104 -9.57 3.22 22.11
N THR A 105 -9.74 2.04 21.54
CA THR A 105 -8.75 0.97 21.53
C THR A 105 -8.70 0.29 20.17
N ILE A 106 -7.49 -0.06 19.70
CA ILE A 106 -7.29 -1.15 18.75
C ILE A 106 -6.50 -2.25 19.47
N SER A 107 -7.03 -3.47 19.48
CA SER A 107 -6.38 -4.64 20.08
C SER A 107 -5.97 -5.61 18.96
N SER A 108 -4.69 -5.95 18.87
CA SER A 108 -4.17 -6.86 17.83
C SER A 108 -3.90 -8.25 18.39
N TYR A 109 -4.33 -9.26 17.64
CA TYR A 109 -4.30 -10.66 18.02
C TYR A 109 -3.70 -11.51 16.91
N GLN A 110 -2.98 -12.56 17.29
CA GLN A 110 -2.69 -13.68 16.41
C GLN A 110 -3.98 -14.43 16.08
N SER A 111 -4.02 -15.19 14.99
CA SER A 111 -5.21 -15.99 14.62
C SER A 111 -5.64 -17.04 15.65
N ASN A 112 -4.72 -17.46 16.53
CA ASN A 112 -5.03 -18.30 17.70
C ASN A 112 -5.73 -17.55 18.87
N GLY A 113 -6.02 -16.24 18.72
CA GLY A 113 -6.63 -15.41 19.76
C GLY A 113 -5.65 -14.81 20.78
N THR A 114 -4.33 -15.01 20.63
CA THR A 114 -3.33 -14.41 21.52
C THR A 114 -3.13 -12.93 21.21
N LYS A 115 -3.50 -12.06 22.16
CA LYS A 115 -3.27 -10.61 22.06
C LYS A 115 -1.78 -10.27 22.14
N PHE A 116 -1.26 -9.53 21.17
CA PHE A 116 0.15 -9.13 21.11
C PHE A 116 0.37 -7.61 21.10
N ARG A 117 -0.67 -6.80 20.82
CA ARG A 117 -0.58 -5.33 20.83
C ARG A 117 -1.90 -4.72 21.31
N ASN A 118 -1.80 -3.55 21.92
CA ASN A 118 -2.92 -2.72 22.32
C ASN A 118 -2.57 -1.26 22.05
N GLN A 119 -3.37 -0.56 21.26
CA GLN A 119 -3.21 0.86 20.94
C GLN A 119 -4.36 1.64 21.59
N ILE A 120 -4.05 2.62 22.43
CA ILE A 120 -5.02 3.48 23.12
C ILE A 120 -4.95 4.88 22.51
N TYR A 121 -6.11 5.49 22.27
CA TYR A 121 -6.23 6.78 21.59
C TYR A 121 -6.76 7.87 22.53
N SER A 122 -6.08 9.03 22.53
CA SER A 122 -6.48 10.23 23.28
C SER A 122 -6.68 11.42 22.33
N TYR A 123 -7.61 12.31 22.71
CA TYR A 123 -8.15 13.35 21.84
C TYR A 123 -8.08 14.74 22.47
N ASN A 124 -7.90 15.77 21.65
CA ASN A 124 -8.14 17.15 22.08
C ASN A 124 -9.64 17.48 22.13
N THR A 125 -9.96 18.71 22.53
CA THR A 125 -11.32 19.24 22.65
C THR A 125 -12.07 19.29 21.31
N THR A 126 -11.41 19.69 20.22
CA THR A 126 -11.97 19.65 18.85
C THR A 126 -12.26 18.21 18.40
N GLY A 127 -11.48 17.26 18.90
CA GLY A 127 -11.68 15.83 18.72
C GLY A 127 -10.70 15.14 17.79
N TYR A 128 -9.57 15.78 17.48
CA TYR A 128 -8.45 15.15 16.79
C TYR A 128 -7.64 14.27 17.75
N THR A 129 -7.12 13.15 17.23
CA THR A 129 -6.19 12.28 17.95
C THR A 129 -4.91 13.04 18.25
N VAL A 130 -4.59 13.28 19.52
CA VAL A 130 -3.33 13.93 19.93
C VAL A 130 -2.28 12.97 20.46
N ARG A 131 -2.68 11.74 20.82
CA ARG A 131 -1.79 10.70 21.30
C ARG A 131 -2.34 9.32 20.96
N MET A 132 -1.48 8.45 20.45
CA MET A 132 -1.67 7.01 20.36
C MET A 132 -0.58 6.35 21.19
N GLU A 133 -0.91 5.39 22.04
CA GLU A 133 0.09 4.71 22.89
C GLU A 133 -0.13 3.20 22.98
N THR A 134 0.98 2.48 23.10
CA THR A 134 1.06 1.04 23.39
C THR A 134 1.72 0.81 24.75
N SER A 135 2.03 -0.43 25.10
CA SER A 135 2.80 -0.77 26.31
C SER A 135 4.25 -0.29 26.31
N SER A 136 4.82 0.06 25.16
CA SER A 136 6.25 0.37 24.99
C SER A 136 6.56 1.60 24.14
N GLU A 137 5.57 2.13 23.43
CA GLU A 137 5.73 3.23 22.48
C GLU A 137 4.54 4.18 22.55
N TYR A 138 4.75 5.45 22.21
CA TYR A 138 3.66 6.40 22.01
C TYR A 138 4.00 7.43 20.93
N SER A 139 2.95 8.09 20.43
CA SER A 139 3.09 9.24 19.55
C SER A 139 2.40 10.48 20.11
N ILE A 140 2.86 11.67 19.71
CA ILE A 140 2.22 12.95 20.00
C ILE A 140 1.96 13.68 18.68
N SER A 141 0.72 14.08 18.45
CA SER A 141 0.29 14.79 17.23
C SER A 141 -0.07 16.25 17.55
N THR A 142 0.56 17.18 16.83
CA THR A 142 0.41 18.63 16.98
C THR A 142 -0.41 19.20 15.82
N TYR A 143 -1.41 20.02 16.13
CA TYR A 143 -2.30 20.63 15.14
C TYR A 143 -2.23 22.16 15.17
N ILE A 144 -2.34 22.81 14.00
CA ILE A 144 -2.47 24.27 13.84
C ILE A 144 -3.59 24.51 12.82
N ASN A 145 -4.57 25.36 13.15
CA ASN A 145 -5.72 25.65 12.29
C ASN A 145 -6.40 24.38 11.74
N ASP A 146 -6.62 23.39 12.63
CA ASP A 146 -7.21 22.08 12.33
C ASP A 146 -6.42 21.17 11.36
N LEU A 147 -5.21 21.57 10.96
CA LEU A 147 -4.27 20.75 10.17
C LEU A 147 -3.24 20.06 11.07
N LEU A 148 -2.93 18.79 10.79
CA LEU A 148 -1.90 18.03 11.50
C LEU A 148 -0.52 18.50 11.04
N MET A 149 0.23 19.22 11.87
CA MET A 149 1.51 19.80 11.47
C MET A 149 2.72 18.90 11.77
N LYS A 150 2.63 18.06 12.79
CA LYS A 150 3.72 17.20 13.26
C LYS A 150 3.20 15.99 14.01
N THR A 151 3.83 14.83 13.82
CA THR A 151 3.70 13.66 14.70
C THR A 151 5.07 13.20 15.14
N GLU A 152 5.31 13.19 16.45
CA GLU A 152 6.54 12.69 17.09
C GLU A 152 6.29 11.28 17.63
N TYR A 153 7.24 10.37 17.44
CA TYR A 153 7.16 8.98 17.86
C TYR A 153 8.26 8.65 18.87
N TYR A 154 7.88 8.01 19.97
CA TYR A 154 8.72 7.74 21.13
C TYR A 154 8.64 6.27 21.52
N GLY A 155 9.79 5.70 21.87
CA GLY A 155 9.86 4.50 22.70
C GLY A 155 10.14 4.92 24.13
N LYS A 156 11.38 4.68 24.59
CA LYS A 156 11.94 5.34 25.78
C LYS A 156 12.21 6.83 25.54
N ASP A 157 12.82 7.13 24.39
CA ASP A 157 13.25 8.46 23.94
C ASP A 157 12.64 8.74 22.55
N LEU A 158 12.79 9.96 22.03
CA LEU A 158 12.35 10.31 20.66
C LEU A 158 13.04 9.37 19.66
N SER A 159 12.24 8.76 18.78
CA SER A 159 12.71 7.81 17.78
C SER A 159 12.75 8.45 16.38
N TYR A 160 11.68 9.16 16.02
CA TYR A 160 11.57 9.92 14.76
C TYR A 160 10.40 10.90 14.81
N THR A 161 10.35 11.80 13.83
CA THR A 161 9.30 12.81 13.66
C THR A 161 8.84 12.87 12.21
N TYR A 162 7.53 12.91 11.97
CA TYR A 162 6.96 13.38 10.70
C TYR A 162 6.52 14.84 10.84
N LYS A 163 6.82 15.66 9.83
CA LYS A 163 6.20 16.99 9.63
C LYS A 163 5.42 16.99 8.33
N TYR A 164 4.35 17.77 8.30
CA TYR A 164 3.40 17.80 7.20
C TYR A 164 3.26 19.22 6.66
N GLN A 165 3.10 19.36 5.35
CA GLN A 165 2.84 20.65 4.70
C GLN A 165 1.62 20.56 3.78
N TYR A 166 0.88 21.66 3.70
CA TYR A 166 -0.39 21.74 3.00
C TYR A 166 -0.39 22.89 1.99
N ASP A 167 -1.14 22.74 0.91
CA ASP A 167 -1.38 23.81 -0.04
C ASP A 167 -2.49 24.78 0.41
N SER A 168 -2.77 25.79 -0.41
CA SER A 168 -3.83 26.78 -0.17
C SER A 168 -5.26 26.22 -0.19
N LYS A 169 -5.44 24.94 -0.52
CA LYS A 169 -6.72 24.20 -0.44
C LYS A 169 -6.72 23.20 0.73
N ASN A 170 -5.75 23.28 1.64
CA ASN A 170 -5.55 22.36 2.76
C ASN A 170 -5.33 20.90 2.33
N ARG A 171 -4.81 20.65 1.12
CA ARG A 171 -4.41 19.31 0.66
C ARG A 171 -2.97 19.03 1.12
N LEU A 172 -2.70 17.84 1.67
CA LEU A 172 -1.37 17.44 2.14
C LEU A 172 -0.44 17.27 0.94
N ILE A 173 0.50 18.19 0.72
CA ILE A 173 1.41 18.14 -0.43
C ILE A 173 2.76 17.51 -0.11
N ASN A 174 3.17 17.49 1.16
CA ASN A 174 4.48 16.99 1.57
C ASN A 174 4.44 16.36 2.98
N GLU A 175 5.03 15.17 3.14
CA GLU A 175 5.46 14.61 4.42
C GLU A 175 7.00 14.57 4.47
N THR A 176 7.63 15.14 5.50
CA THR A 176 9.08 14.98 5.74
C THR A 176 9.31 14.12 6.97
N TYR A 177 10.08 13.04 6.83
CA TYR A 177 10.58 12.23 7.94
C TYR A 177 11.92 12.77 8.45
N TYR A 178 12.00 12.91 9.77
CA TYR A 178 13.22 13.23 10.51
C TYR A 178 13.56 12.11 11.49
N ASP A 179 14.83 11.78 11.62
CA ASP A 179 15.30 10.90 12.68
C ASP A 179 15.23 11.55 14.08
N LYS A 180 15.69 10.81 15.10
CA LYS A 180 15.75 11.27 16.50
C LYS A 180 16.62 12.52 16.71
N ASP A 181 17.59 12.78 15.84
CA ASP A 181 18.54 13.89 15.94
C ASP A 181 18.07 15.12 15.13
N GLY A 182 16.90 15.01 14.47
CA GLY A 182 16.29 16.06 13.69
C GLY A 182 16.83 16.17 12.26
N ILE A 183 17.55 15.15 11.77
CA ILE A 183 18.04 15.10 10.39
C ILE A 183 16.91 14.58 9.50
N ALA A 184 16.57 15.34 8.46
CA ALA A 184 15.58 14.93 7.47
C ALA A 184 16.19 13.83 6.59
N LEU A 185 15.55 12.65 6.53
CA LEU A 185 16.08 11.51 5.76
C LEU A 185 15.34 11.29 4.44
N PHE A 186 14.01 11.35 4.45
CA PHE A 186 13.20 11.20 3.25
C PHE A 186 11.98 12.11 3.25
N ILE A 187 11.57 12.47 2.05
CA ILE A 187 10.38 13.26 1.75
C ILE A 187 9.41 12.38 0.96
N LYS A 188 8.11 12.56 1.21
CA LYS A 188 7.03 12.16 0.32
C LYS A 188 6.35 13.40 -0.21
N ASP A 189 6.24 13.51 -1.52
CA ASP A 189 5.43 14.55 -2.18
C ASP A 189 4.14 13.93 -2.73
N HIS A 190 3.06 14.71 -2.74
CA HIS A 190 1.75 14.28 -3.22
C HIS A 190 1.25 15.18 -4.35
N GLU A 191 0.92 14.56 -5.48
CA GLU A 191 0.35 15.25 -6.64
C GLU A 191 -1.16 15.02 -6.70
N TYR A 192 -1.90 16.08 -7.03
CA TYR A 192 -3.37 16.08 -7.01
C TYR A 192 -3.98 16.55 -8.32
N ILE A 193 -4.92 15.77 -8.84
CA ILE A 193 -5.88 16.24 -9.85
C ILE A 193 -7.22 16.44 -9.14
N GLU A 194 -7.85 17.59 -9.38
CA GLU A 194 -9.02 18.06 -8.61
C GLU A 194 -8.74 18.05 -7.08
N ASN A 195 -9.36 17.12 -6.34
CA ASN A 195 -9.15 16.91 -4.90
C ASN A 195 -8.65 15.49 -4.58
N LEU A 196 -8.28 14.69 -5.59
CA LEU A 196 -7.78 13.33 -5.43
C LEU A 196 -6.26 13.31 -5.50
N CYS A 197 -5.61 12.64 -4.55
CA CYS A 197 -4.17 12.37 -4.62
C CYS A 197 -3.96 11.28 -5.67
N VAL A 198 -3.42 11.64 -6.83
CA VAL A 198 -3.25 10.70 -7.95
C VAL A 198 -1.89 10.03 -7.95
N LYS A 199 -0.91 10.64 -7.26
CA LYS A 199 0.45 10.14 -7.18
C LYS A 199 1.14 10.57 -5.88
N THR A 200 1.96 9.69 -5.32
CA THR A 200 2.84 9.97 -4.18
C THR A 200 4.25 9.50 -4.49
N PHE A 201 5.23 10.39 -4.35
CA PHE A 201 6.63 10.13 -4.69
C PHE A 201 7.51 10.23 -3.44
N THR A 202 8.27 9.19 -3.12
CA THR A 202 9.18 9.13 -1.97
C THR A 202 10.63 9.15 -2.43
N HIS A 203 11.43 10.06 -1.85
CA HIS A 203 12.85 10.22 -2.18
C HIS A 203 13.69 10.60 -0.95
N THR A 204 15.00 10.33 -1.00
CA THR A 204 15.97 10.72 0.04
C THR A 204 16.22 12.23 -0.01
N VAL A 205 16.36 12.88 1.15
CA VAL A 205 16.61 14.33 1.21
C VAL A 205 18.02 14.67 0.69
N GLY A 206 18.09 15.57 -0.28
CA GLY A 206 19.36 16.06 -0.82
C GLY A 206 20.04 15.13 -1.84
N SER A 207 19.33 14.11 -2.32
CA SER A 207 19.75 13.29 -3.46
C SER A 207 18.57 12.98 -4.38
N ASP A 208 18.84 12.63 -5.63
CA ASP A 208 17.84 12.10 -6.56
C ASP A 208 17.55 10.60 -6.31
N GLU A 209 17.85 10.09 -5.10
CA GLU A 209 17.66 8.68 -4.77
C GLU A 209 16.18 8.37 -4.56
N PHE A 210 15.66 7.58 -5.48
CA PHE A 210 14.26 7.20 -5.57
C PHE A 210 13.92 6.01 -4.66
N ILE A 211 12.98 6.20 -3.74
CA ILE A 211 12.52 5.18 -2.79
C ILE A 211 11.21 4.52 -3.26
N SER A 212 10.22 5.30 -3.71
CA SER A 212 8.98 4.75 -4.31
C SER A 212 8.16 5.75 -5.11
N ASP A 213 7.43 5.27 -6.12
CA ASP A 213 6.38 5.99 -6.87
C ASP A 213 5.07 5.23 -6.68
N GLU A 214 4.08 5.83 -6.05
CA GLU A 214 2.73 5.27 -5.92
C GLU A 214 1.76 6.04 -6.81
N ARG A 215 0.99 5.32 -7.63
CA ARG A 215 -0.08 5.89 -8.46
C ARG A 215 -1.43 5.36 -8.01
N MET A 216 -2.43 6.24 -7.98
CA MET A 216 -3.76 5.99 -7.47
C MET A 216 -4.78 6.13 -8.61
N ILE A 217 -5.62 5.12 -8.79
CA ILE A 217 -6.69 5.10 -9.80
C ILE A 217 -8.04 4.97 -9.09
N TYR A 218 -8.97 5.83 -9.49
CA TYR A 218 -10.28 5.99 -8.89
C TYR A 218 -11.41 5.58 -9.84
N ASP A 219 -12.58 5.22 -9.30
CA ASP A 219 -13.81 5.17 -10.09
C ASP A 219 -14.46 6.57 -10.22
N ARG A 220 -15.53 6.66 -11.01
CA ARG A 220 -16.24 7.92 -11.24
C ARG A 220 -16.98 8.48 -10.00
N ASN A 221 -17.08 7.70 -8.91
CA ASN A 221 -17.64 8.11 -7.62
C ASN A 221 -16.56 8.51 -6.60
N ASP A 222 -15.30 8.67 -7.04
CA ASP A 222 -14.13 9.02 -6.23
C ASP A 222 -13.66 7.89 -5.28
N ASN A 223 -14.07 6.64 -5.51
CA ASN A 223 -13.55 5.50 -4.76
C ASN A 223 -12.19 5.08 -5.31
N LEU A 224 -11.16 4.98 -4.47
CA LEU A 224 -9.85 4.45 -4.87
C LEU A 224 -10.00 2.96 -5.20
N ILE A 225 -9.78 2.53 -6.45
CA ILE A 225 -9.98 1.13 -6.87
C ILE A 225 -8.67 0.37 -7.04
N LEU A 226 -7.59 1.06 -7.39
CA LEU A 226 -6.26 0.48 -7.56
C LEU A 226 -5.18 1.47 -7.12
N LYS A 227 -4.22 0.99 -6.33
CA LYS A 227 -2.92 1.65 -6.11
C LYS A 227 -1.82 0.79 -6.72
N ILE A 228 -0.90 1.39 -7.47
CA ILE A 228 0.28 0.74 -8.04
C ILE A 228 1.49 1.42 -7.42
N ALA A 229 2.29 0.70 -6.63
CA ALA A 229 3.54 1.21 -6.09
C ALA A 229 4.73 0.55 -6.81
N ASN A 230 5.61 1.36 -7.39
CA ASN A 230 6.94 0.95 -7.82
C ASN A 230 7.91 1.16 -6.66
N ILE A 231 8.51 0.07 -6.17
CA ILE A 231 9.50 0.10 -5.09
C ILE A 231 10.78 -0.56 -5.64
N PRO A 232 11.84 0.21 -5.96
CA PRO A 232 13.16 -0.36 -6.19
C PRO A 232 13.60 -1.12 -4.93
N SER A 233 14.00 -2.38 -5.12
CA SER A 233 14.38 -3.29 -4.03
C SER A 233 15.45 -2.67 -3.10
N LEU A 234 15.49 -2.83 -1.77
CA LEU A 234 15.14 -3.97 -0.89
C LEU A 234 15.78 -5.33 -1.22
N SER A 235 16.67 -5.42 -2.21
CA SER A 235 17.55 -6.57 -2.41
C SER A 235 18.99 -6.09 -2.58
N SER A 236 19.84 -6.44 -1.61
CA SER A 236 21.22 -5.94 -1.47
C SER A 236 22.22 -6.49 -2.50
N ASN A 237 21.78 -7.24 -3.52
CA ASN A 237 22.64 -7.79 -4.56
C ASN A 237 21.95 -7.85 -5.93
N SER A 238 22.68 -7.42 -6.96
CA SER A 238 22.36 -7.47 -8.41
C SER A 238 21.15 -6.65 -8.92
N HIS A 239 21.48 -5.58 -9.65
CA HIS A 239 20.71 -4.94 -10.73
C HIS A 239 19.17 -4.81 -10.55
N ALA A 240 18.77 -3.70 -9.91
CA ALA A 240 17.52 -2.95 -10.15
C ALA A 240 16.31 -3.75 -10.68
N THR A 241 15.79 -4.67 -9.86
CA THR A 241 14.45 -5.22 -10.09
C THR A 241 13.43 -4.33 -9.40
N ALA A 242 12.64 -3.60 -10.19
CA ALA A 242 11.50 -2.83 -9.70
C ALA A 242 10.42 -3.78 -9.17
N PHE A 243 10.10 -3.70 -7.88
CA PHE A 243 9.00 -4.46 -7.29
C PHE A 243 7.72 -3.64 -7.41
N TYR A 244 6.90 -3.99 -8.40
CA TYR A 244 5.54 -3.48 -8.53
C TYR A 244 4.61 -4.17 -7.53
N VAL A 245 4.01 -3.37 -6.66
CA VAL A 245 2.98 -3.77 -5.70
C VAL A 245 1.65 -3.20 -6.14
N ASN A 246 0.72 -4.08 -6.54
CA ASN A 246 -0.64 -3.69 -6.86
C ASN A 246 -1.53 -3.92 -5.66
N THR A 247 -2.31 -2.90 -5.29
CA THR A 247 -3.26 -2.94 -4.19
C THR A 247 -4.64 -2.62 -4.73
N ARG A 248 -5.52 -3.61 -4.83
CA ARG A 248 -6.90 -3.45 -5.28
C ARG A 248 -7.84 -3.27 -4.09
N TYR A 249 -8.76 -2.34 -4.21
CA TYR A 249 -9.74 -2.02 -3.19
C TYR A 249 -11.13 -2.48 -3.68
N VAL A 250 -11.88 -3.14 -2.81
CA VAL A 250 -13.22 -3.65 -3.11
C VAL A 250 -14.15 -3.18 -2.01
N TYR A 251 -15.27 -2.58 -2.39
CA TYR A 251 -16.24 -1.99 -1.48
C TYR A 251 -17.51 -2.85 -1.36
N LYS A 252 -18.43 -2.42 -0.49
CA LYS A 252 -19.75 -3.04 -0.24
C LYS A 252 -20.84 -2.42 -1.09
#